data_AF-A0A0E1W529-F1
#
_entry.id   AF-A0A0E1W529-F1
#
_cell.length_a   1.000
_cell.length_b   1.000
_cell.length_c   1.000
_cell.angle_alpha   90.00
_cell.angle_beta   90.00
_cell.angle_gamma   90.00
#
_symmetry.space_group_name_H-M   'P 1'
#
loop_
_entity.id
_entity.type
_entity.pdbx_description
1 polymer ?
#
loop_
_entity_poly.entity_id
_entity_poly.type
_entity_poly.pdbx_seq_one_letter_code
_entity_poly.pdbx_strand_id
1 'polypeptide(L)'
;MEPGLPVPVVITAYADKSFTFVMKTPPATVLIKKAAKVDKGSSKPHTDKVGKITRAQAEEIAKTKMPDLTAADLDAAVRTIAGSARSMGITVEGV
;
A
#
# COMPACT_ATOMS: atom_id res chain seq x y z
N MET A 1 -9.28 -11.30 8.22
CA MET A 1 -9.44 -9.91 7.77
C MET A 1 -9.47 -9.04 9.01
N GLU A 2 -8.38 -8.34 9.31
CA GLU A 2 -8.29 -7.54 10.55
C GLU A 2 -9.20 -6.31 10.46
N PRO A 3 -10.17 -6.13 11.38
CA PRO A 3 -11.03 -4.96 11.44
C PRO A 3 -10.20 -3.73 11.83
N GLY A 4 -10.23 -2.67 11.00
CA GLY A 4 -9.52 -1.42 11.27
C GLY A 4 -8.68 -0.88 10.10
N LEU A 5 -8.50 -1.66 9.03
CA LEU A 5 -7.91 -1.13 7.78
C LEU A 5 -9.00 -0.41 6.97
N PRO A 6 -8.85 0.91 6.68
CA PRO A 6 -9.78 1.60 5.80
C PRO A 6 -9.66 1.00 4.40
N VAL A 7 -10.71 0.29 3.99
CA VAL A 7 -10.82 -0.31 2.66
C VAL A 7 -11.47 0.73 1.73
N PRO A 8 -10.77 1.20 0.69
CA PRO A 8 -11.35 2.14 -0.24
C PRO A 8 -12.43 1.45 -1.07
N VAL A 9 -13.61 2.06 -1.09
CA VAL A 9 -14.75 1.61 -1.90
C VAL A 9 -15.00 2.64 -2.98
N VAL A 10 -15.00 2.18 -4.23
CA VAL A 10 -15.45 3.03 -5.36
C VAL A 10 -16.95 2.81 -5.52
N ILE A 11 -17.72 3.85 -5.29
CA ILE A 11 -19.18 3.85 -5.46
C ILE A 11 -19.50 4.55 -6.77
N THR A 12 -20.10 3.82 -7.70
CA THR A 12 -20.68 4.41 -8.91
C THR A 12 -22.18 4.49 -8.72
N ALA A 13 -22.72 5.71 -8.67
CA ALA A 13 -24.15 5.98 -8.56
C ALA A 13 -24.74 6.20 -9.96
N TYR A 14 -25.84 5.52 -10.27
CA TYR A 14 -26.57 5.64 -11.52
C TYR A 14 -27.86 6.47 -11.33
N ALA A 15 -28.39 7.00 -12.42
CA ALA A 15 -29.57 7.87 -12.42
C ALA A 15 -30.87 7.15 -12.00
N ASP A 16 -30.90 5.82 -12.11
CA ASP A 16 -32.00 4.95 -11.67
C ASP A 16 -31.99 4.66 -10.15
N LYS A 17 -31.13 5.37 -9.39
CA LYS A 17 -30.86 5.12 -7.97
C LYS A 17 -30.23 3.75 -7.69
N SER A 18 -29.67 3.09 -8.69
CA SER A 18 -28.82 1.92 -8.47
C SER A 18 -27.39 2.36 -8.12
N PHE A 19 -26.71 1.56 -7.31
CA PHE A 19 -25.34 1.79 -6.88
C PHE A 19 -24.53 0.53 -7.14
N THR A 20 -23.37 0.68 -7.78
CA THR A 20 -22.36 -0.38 -7.82
C THR A 20 -21.22 -0.01 -6.90
N PHE A 21 -20.89 -0.92 -5.99
CA PHE A 21 -19.78 -0.76 -5.05
C PHE A 21 -18.69 -1.77 -5.39
N VAL A 22 -17.49 -1.25 -5.65
CA VAL A 22 -16.28 -2.08 -5.85
C VAL A 22 -15.38 -1.87 -4.64
N MET A 23 -15.23 -2.93 -3.84
CA MET A 23 -14.29 -2.96 -2.71
C MET A 23 -12.89 -3.26 -3.24
N LYS A 24 -11.97 -2.30 -3.08
CA LYS A 24 -10.55 -2.50 -3.44
C LYS A 24 -9.79 -3.14 -2.30
N THR A 25 -8.55 -3.58 -2.53
CA THR A 25 -7.66 -3.96 -1.43
C THR A 25 -7.25 -2.76 -0.57
N PRO A 26 -6.87 -3.00 0.70
CA PRO A 26 -6.35 -1.96 1.57
C PRO A 26 -5.16 -1.20 0.95
N PRO A 27 -5.04 0.11 1.21
CA PRO A 27 -4.02 0.95 0.61
C PRO A 27 -2.61 0.50 1.02
N ALA A 28 -1.65 0.66 0.10
CA ALA A 28 -0.26 0.24 0.33
C ALA A 28 0.33 0.94 1.56
N THR A 29 -0.05 2.20 1.79
CA THR A 29 0.31 3.01 2.95
C THR A 29 0.07 2.28 4.28
N VAL A 30 -1.09 1.63 4.44
CA VAL A 30 -1.42 0.99 5.73
C VAL A 30 -0.70 -0.35 5.86
N LEU A 31 -0.56 -1.11 4.77
CA LEU A 31 0.20 -2.36 4.76
C LEU A 31 1.69 -2.14 5.06
N ILE A 32 2.29 -1.11 4.46
CA ILE A 32 3.68 -0.72 4.70
C ILE A 32 3.86 -0.22 6.14
N LYS A 33 2.95 0.62 6.65
CA LYS A 33 2.99 1.08 8.06
C LYS A 33 2.97 -0.10 9.04
N LYS A 34 2.14 -1.10 8.77
CA LYS A 34 2.06 -2.32 9.58
C LYS A 34 3.35 -3.13 9.51
N ALA A 35 3.93 -3.29 8.32
CA ALA A 35 5.20 -4.00 8.16
C ALA A 35 6.39 -3.27 8.81
N ALA A 36 6.42 -1.94 8.74
CA ALA A 36 7.45 -1.12 9.38
C ALA A 36 7.17 -0.84 10.88
N LYS A 37 6.02 -1.27 11.41
CA LYS A 37 5.56 -1.03 12.79
C LYS A 37 5.57 0.46 13.18
N VAL A 38 5.08 1.31 12.28
CA VAL A 38 5.00 2.77 12.48
C VAL A 38 3.57 3.27 12.33
N ASP A 39 3.13 4.13 13.26
CA ASP A 39 1.78 4.70 13.23
C ASP A 39 1.66 5.88 12.24
N LYS A 40 2.71 6.71 12.18
CA LYS A 40 2.82 7.88 11.29
C LYS A 40 3.97 7.74 10.29
N GLY A 41 3.72 8.25 9.08
CA GLY A 41 4.78 8.45 8.09
C GLY A 41 5.64 9.66 8.46
N SER A 42 6.76 9.81 7.75
CA SER A 42 7.67 10.94 7.97
C SER A 42 7.04 12.27 7.54
N SER A 43 7.23 13.30 8.37
CA SER A 43 6.92 14.69 8.00
C SER A 43 7.85 15.23 6.90
N LYS A 44 9.04 14.63 6.72
CA LYS A 44 10.01 14.96 5.66
C LYS A 44 10.57 13.66 5.06
N PRO A 45 9.84 13.02 4.13
CA PRO A 45 10.14 11.67 3.61
C PRO A 45 11.55 11.44 3.10
N HIS A 46 12.17 12.47 2.52
CA HIS A 46 13.52 12.38 1.94
C HIS A 46 14.65 12.71 2.92
N THR A 47 14.34 13.31 4.07
CA THR A 47 15.33 13.77 5.06
C THR A 47 15.27 12.92 6.33
N ASP A 48 14.06 12.73 6.86
CA ASP A 48 13.80 12.00 8.09
C ASP A 48 13.20 10.64 7.73
N LYS A 49 13.99 9.58 7.88
CA LYS A 49 13.51 8.21 7.65
C LYS A 49 12.92 7.66 8.94
N VAL A 50 11.65 7.29 8.91
CA VAL A 50 10.88 6.87 10.11
C VAL A 50 10.77 5.36 10.26
N GLY A 51 11.24 4.58 9.29
CA GLY A 51 11.20 3.12 9.38
C GLY A 51 11.95 2.43 8.24
N LYS A 52 12.06 1.11 8.38
CA LYS A 52 12.63 0.26 7.34
C LYS A 52 11.83 -1.04 7.19
N ILE A 53 11.73 -1.52 5.96
CA ILE A 53 11.13 -2.83 5.63
C ILE A 53 12.10 -3.61 4.76
N THR A 54 12.05 -4.95 4.85
CA THR A 54 12.89 -5.82 4.02
C THR A 54 12.19 -6.13 2.68
N ARG A 55 12.96 -6.56 1.68
CA ARG A 55 12.42 -7.04 0.40
C ARG A 55 11.35 -8.13 0.58
N ALA A 56 11.56 -9.08 1.49
CA ALA A 56 10.59 -10.15 1.75
C ALA A 56 9.23 -9.61 2.24
N GLN A 57 9.24 -8.61 3.12
CA GLN A 57 8.01 -7.96 3.57
C GLN A 57 7.34 -7.17 2.43
N ALA A 58 8.14 -6.52 1.57
CA ALA A 58 7.60 -5.83 0.40
C ALA A 58 6.96 -6.81 -0.60
N GLU A 59 7.51 -8.02 -0.76
CA GLU A 59 6.94 -9.08 -1.59
C GLU A 59 5.62 -9.61 -1.05
N GLU A 60 5.47 -9.81 0.26
CA GLU A 60 4.19 -10.20 0.87
C GLU A 60 3.11 -9.11 0.69
N ILE A 61 3.49 -7.84 0.86
CA ILE A 61 2.59 -6.70 0.61
C ILE A 61 2.20 -6.65 -0.87
N ALA A 62 3.16 -6.84 -1.76
CA ALA A 62 2.95 -6.84 -3.21
C ALA A 62 2.01 -7.97 -3.63
N LYS A 63 2.17 -9.20 -3.10
CA LYS A 63 1.27 -10.33 -3.35
C LYS A 63 -0.16 -10.05 -2.87
N THR A 64 -0.30 -9.46 -1.69
CA THR A 64 -1.62 -9.13 -1.12
C THR A 64 -2.33 -8.05 -1.96
N LYS A 65 -1.57 -7.10 -2.50
CA LYS A 65 -2.10 -5.99 -3.30
C LYS A 65 -2.08 -6.25 -4.82
N MET A 66 -1.56 -7.41 -5.25
CA MET A 66 -1.41 -7.78 -6.65
C MET A 66 -2.69 -7.63 -7.50
N PRO A 67 -3.91 -7.98 -7.01
CA PRO A 67 -5.13 -7.79 -7.80
C PRO A 67 -5.48 -6.31 -8.08
N ASP A 68 -4.94 -5.36 -7.31
CA ASP A 68 -5.15 -3.91 -7.50
C ASP A 68 -3.90 -3.19 -8.04
N LEU A 69 -2.78 -3.89 -8.21
CA LEU A 69 -1.55 -3.32 -8.75
C LEU A 69 -1.53 -3.48 -10.27
N THR A 70 -1.13 -2.42 -10.97
CA THR A 70 -0.88 -2.43 -12.42
C THR A 70 0.50 -2.98 -12.78
N ALA A 71 1.09 -3.83 -11.93
CA ALA A 71 2.43 -4.36 -12.13
C ALA A 71 2.42 -5.55 -13.09
N ALA A 72 3.37 -5.58 -14.03
CA ALA A 72 3.51 -6.67 -15.00
C ALA A 72 4.07 -7.95 -14.36
N ASP A 73 4.90 -7.79 -13.35
CA ASP A 73 5.65 -8.85 -12.69
C ASP A 73 5.84 -8.55 -11.19
N LEU A 74 6.25 -9.57 -10.44
CA LEU A 74 6.44 -9.48 -8.98
C LEU A 74 7.50 -8.44 -8.60
N ASP A 75 8.56 -8.27 -9.40
CA ASP A 75 9.62 -7.29 -9.13
C ASP A 75 9.12 -5.86 -9.37
N ALA A 76 8.35 -5.63 -10.45
CA ALA A 76 7.65 -4.35 -10.66
C ALA A 76 6.63 -4.03 -9.55
N ALA A 77 5.95 -5.05 -9.02
CA ALA A 77 5.04 -4.89 -7.89
C ALA A 77 5.80 -4.45 -6.63
N VAL A 78 6.93 -5.10 -6.33
CA VAL A 78 7.82 -4.71 -5.23
C VAL A 78 8.36 -3.30 -5.40
N ARG A 79 8.79 -2.92 -6.61
CA ARG A 79 9.23 -1.55 -6.92
C ARG A 79 8.12 -0.51 -6.70
N THR A 80 6.88 -0.84 -7.03
CA THR A 80 5.73 0.04 -6.80
C THR A 80 5.49 0.26 -5.30
N ILE A 81 5.60 -0.81 -4.51
CA ILE A 81 5.53 -0.74 -3.04
C ILE A 81 6.72 0.05 -2.49
N ALA A 82 7.93 -0.14 -3.02
CA ALA A 82 9.12 0.58 -2.61
C ALA A 82 9.04 2.09 -2.91
N GLY A 83 8.49 2.47 -4.06
CA GLY A 83 8.20 3.87 -4.38
C GLY A 83 7.21 4.50 -3.39
N SER A 84 6.16 3.76 -3.03
CA SER A 84 5.19 4.17 -2.02
C SER A 84 5.83 4.33 -0.64
N ALA A 85 6.69 3.39 -0.24
CA ALA A 85 7.43 3.44 1.02
C ALA A 85 8.38 4.64 1.07
N ARG A 86 9.08 4.94 -0.03
CA ARG A 86 9.98 6.10 -0.15
C ARG A 86 9.24 7.42 0.07
N SER A 87 8.04 7.57 -0.48
CA SER A 87 7.20 8.77 -0.27
C SER A 87 6.69 8.93 1.16
N MET A 88 6.76 7.87 1.98
CA MET A 88 6.42 7.91 3.41
C MET A 88 7.64 8.06 4.32
N GLY A 89 8.86 8.10 3.76
CA GLY A 89 10.10 8.09 4.54
C GLY A 89 10.44 6.73 5.14
N ILE A 90 10.00 5.64 4.50
CA ILE A 90 10.35 4.27 4.89
C ILE A 90 11.36 3.74 3.88
N THR A 91 12.48 3.21 4.39
CA THR A 91 13.53 2.63 3.53
C THR A 91 13.24 1.16 3.28
N VAL A 92 13.26 0.75 2.01
CA VAL A 92 13.19 -0.66 1.66
C VAL A 92 14.61 -1.18 1.46
N GLU A 93 15.05 -2.13 2.28
CA GLU A 93 16.35 -2.77 2.13
C GLU A 93 16.24 -3.91 1.09
N GLY A 94 17.04 -3.83 0.02
CA GLY A 94 17.15 -4.88 -1.02
C GLY A 94 16.39 -4.64 -2.33
N VAL A 95 16.06 -3.38 -2.66
CA VAL A 95 15.46 -2.94 -3.93
C VAL A 95 16.36 -1.93 -4.62
#